data_AF-A0A2G9U8U7-F1
#
_entry.id   AF-A0A2G9U8U7-F1
#
_cell.length_a   1.000
_cell.length_b   1.000
_cell.length_c   1.000
_cell.angle_alpha   90.00
_cell.angle_beta   90.00
_cell.angle_gamma   90.00
#
_symmetry.space_group_name_H-M   'P 1'
#
loop_
_entity.id
_entity.type
_entity.pdbx_description
1 polymer ?
#
loop_
_entity_poly.entity_id
_entity_poly.type
_entity_poly.pdbx_seq_one_letter_code
_entity_poly.pdbx_strand_id
1 'polypeptide(L)'
;MDGEFPLTSQKHSLRFRYHMHLRSKGYDVDDMLESDAKQKAAVTEILVRLEEAHILTQLVTRQSLPLAVPWADLVVSAGGDGTFLTAAAAVTDKTPVIGINTDPVGYYGMNRVEEQCVATILEAAQGMGVEVKANVRELASEIARKLNDKIAFEPSHPNFAYSIREPIFNATFKRTPVRGFARRIRLKSKCSKGFLVLDGATKIPFNSGTEVLLEINEADSLRTITL
;
A
#
# COMPACT_ATOMS: atom_id res chain seq x y z
N MET A 1 -23.23 43.79 20.64
CA MET A 1 -22.16 43.75 19.61
C MET A 1 -21.35 42.51 19.92
N ASP A 2 -21.83 41.36 19.47
CA ASP A 2 -21.19 40.07 19.71
C ASP A 2 -20.30 39.77 18.50
N GLY A 3 -19.00 39.99 18.68
CA GLY A 3 -17.99 39.73 17.66
C GLY A 3 -17.66 38.25 17.62
N GLU A 4 -18.07 37.57 16.55
CA GLU A 4 -17.51 36.29 16.16
C GLU A 4 -16.01 36.46 15.87
N PHE A 5 -15.16 35.88 16.72
CA PHE A 5 -13.74 35.67 16.41
C PHE A 5 -13.61 34.55 15.37
N PRO A 6 -12.78 34.70 14.31
CA PRO A 6 -12.75 33.75 13.21
C PRO A 6 -11.96 32.49 13.58
N LEU A 7 -12.68 31.40 13.89
CA LEU A 7 -12.17 30.04 14.13
C LEU A 7 -11.36 29.45 12.95
N THR A 8 -11.45 30.06 11.76
CA THR A 8 -10.80 29.61 10.52
C THR A 8 -9.30 29.91 10.46
N SER A 9 -8.85 31.05 11.01
CA SER A 9 -7.44 31.46 10.96
C SER A 9 -6.52 30.56 11.83
N GLN A 10 -7.03 30.12 12.98
CA GLN A 10 -6.27 29.29 13.93
C GLN A 10 -6.07 27.85 13.42
N LYS A 11 -7.08 27.28 12.73
CA LYS A 11 -6.97 25.95 12.09
C LYS A 11 -5.94 25.91 10.96
N HIS A 12 -5.84 26.98 10.17
CA HIS A 12 -4.85 27.09 9.09
C HIS A 12 -3.41 27.11 9.63
N SER A 13 -3.18 27.86 10.71
CA SER A 13 -1.88 27.90 11.43
C SER A 13 -1.46 26.54 11.99
N LEU A 14 -2.39 25.78 12.57
CA LEU A 14 -2.11 24.44 13.11
C LEU A 14 -1.78 23.41 12.02
N ARG A 15 -2.54 23.40 10.91
CA ARG A 15 -2.25 22.54 9.75
C ARG A 15 -0.87 22.80 9.18
N PHE A 16 -0.53 24.06 8.99
CA PHE A 16 0.78 24.45 8.47
C PHE A 16 1.92 23.97 9.36
N ARG A 17 1.82 24.17 10.69
CA ARG A 17 2.82 23.66 11.64
C ARG A 17 2.93 22.14 11.64
N TYR A 18 1.81 21.44 11.50
CA TYR A 18 1.80 19.98 11.42
C TYR A 18 2.50 19.46 10.15
N HIS A 19 2.23 20.09 9.00
CA HIS A 19 2.91 19.76 7.75
C HIS A 19 4.43 19.97 7.87
N MET A 20 4.87 21.10 8.44
CA MET A 20 6.30 21.37 8.67
C MET A 20 6.95 20.33 9.58
N HIS A 21 6.25 19.87 10.62
CA HIS A 21 6.72 18.82 11.52
C HIS A 21 6.81 17.44 10.85
N LEU A 22 5.87 17.11 9.96
CA LEU A 22 5.95 15.88 9.18
C LEU A 22 7.13 15.93 8.20
N ARG A 23 7.31 17.05 7.50
CA ARG A 23 8.46 17.24 6.60
C ARG A 23 9.79 17.16 7.34
N SER A 24 9.90 17.72 8.54
CA SER A 24 11.13 17.64 9.34
C SER A 24 11.47 16.22 9.81
N LYS A 25 10.48 15.32 9.84
CA LYS A 25 10.67 13.88 10.08
C LYS A 25 10.92 13.06 8.81
N GLY A 26 11.04 13.72 7.66
CA GLY A 26 11.31 13.08 6.37
C GLY A 26 10.07 12.50 5.68
N TYR A 27 8.86 12.86 6.11
CA TYR A 27 7.64 12.47 5.40
C TYR A 27 7.40 13.36 4.18
N ASP A 28 7.01 12.74 3.07
CA ASP A 28 6.52 13.46 1.89
C ASP A 28 5.06 13.87 2.11
N VAL A 29 4.87 15.09 2.60
CA VAL A 29 3.54 15.61 2.92
C VAL A 29 2.71 15.87 1.66
N ASP A 30 3.33 16.16 0.52
CA ASP A 30 2.59 16.45 -0.70
C ASP A 30 1.96 15.16 -1.25
N ASP A 31 2.74 14.08 -1.29
CA ASP A 31 2.25 12.74 -1.65
C ASP A 31 1.14 12.25 -0.71
N MET A 32 1.28 12.50 0.60
CA MET A 32 0.24 12.16 1.58
C MET A 32 -1.07 12.92 1.35
N LEU A 33 -0.99 14.22 1.01
CA LEU A 33 -2.17 15.04 0.73
C LEU A 33 -2.84 14.63 -0.59
N GLU A 34 -2.04 14.32 -1.61
CA GLU A 34 -2.55 13.81 -2.88
C GLU A 34 -3.25 12.46 -2.69
N SER A 35 -2.67 11.56 -1.91
CA SER A 35 -3.25 10.26 -1.57
C SER A 35 -4.57 10.41 -0.79
N ASP A 36 -4.65 11.31 0.18
CA ASP A 36 -5.89 11.63 0.90
C ASP A 36 -6.98 12.20 -0.04
N ALA A 37 -6.59 13.06 -0.99
CA ALA A 37 -7.52 13.61 -1.97
C ALA A 37 -8.07 12.52 -2.91
N LYS A 38 -7.19 11.63 -3.41
CA LYS A 38 -7.59 10.47 -4.24
C LYS A 38 -8.54 9.55 -3.49
N GLN A 39 -8.24 9.24 -2.22
CA GLN A 39 -9.09 8.40 -1.38
C GLN A 39 -10.49 9.00 -1.23
N LYS A 40 -10.59 10.31 -0.95
CA LYS A 40 -11.87 11.01 -0.81
C LYS A 40 -12.66 11.08 -2.10
N ALA A 41 -11.99 11.29 -3.23
CA ALA A 41 -12.62 11.29 -4.54
C ALA A 41 -13.21 9.89 -4.84
N ALA A 42 -12.45 8.83 -4.60
CA ALA A 42 -12.92 7.45 -4.80
C ALA A 42 -14.12 7.11 -3.90
N VAL A 43 -14.09 7.49 -2.62
CA VAL A 43 -15.24 7.28 -1.71
C VAL A 43 -16.46 8.06 -2.18
N THR A 44 -16.28 9.31 -2.61
CA THR A 44 -17.38 10.13 -3.16
C THR A 44 -18.01 9.44 -4.39
N GLU A 45 -17.18 8.95 -5.31
CA GLU A 45 -17.68 8.25 -6.49
C GLU A 45 -18.48 7.00 -6.13
N ILE A 46 -17.98 6.17 -5.19
CA ILE A 46 -18.71 4.99 -4.69
C ILE A 46 -20.09 5.38 -4.15
N LEU A 47 -20.16 6.43 -3.32
CA LEU A 47 -21.41 6.89 -2.73
C LEU A 47 -22.42 7.35 -3.80
N VAL A 48 -21.95 8.12 -4.79
CA VAL A 48 -22.79 8.56 -5.93
C VAL A 48 -23.37 7.37 -6.68
N ARG A 49 -22.55 6.36 -7.02
CA ARG A 49 -23.06 5.18 -7.76
C ARG A 49 -24.04 4.34 -6.94
N LEU A 50 -23.84 4.24 -5.62
CA LEU A 50 -24.79 3.55 -4.75
C LEU A 50 -26.12 4.32 -4.64
N GLU A 51 -26.07 5.65 -4.59
CA GLU A 51 -27.26 6.50 -4.59
C GLU A 51 -28.04 6.39 -5.91
N GLU A 52 -27.34 6.44 -7.06
CA GLU A 52 -27.94 6.23 -8.40
C GLU A 52 -28.59 4.85 -8.54
N ALA A 53 -28.04 3.84 -7.87
CA ALA A 53 -28.61 2.50 -7.79
C ALA A 53 -29.73 2.37 -6.74
N HIS A 54 -30.13 3.47 -6.10
CA HIS A 54 -31.14 3.53 -5.03
C HIS A 54 -30.81 2.64 -3.82
N ILE A 55 -29.53 2.50 -3.49
CA ILE A 55 -29.05 1.76 -2.32
C ILE A 55 -28.94 2.74 -1.16
N LEU A 56 -29.63 2.46 -0.05
CA LEU A 56 -29.48 3.22 1.19
C LEU A 56 -28.07 2.98 1.76
N THR A 57 -27.32 4.06 1.99
CA THR A 57 -25.93 3.97 2.41
C THR A 57 -25.67 4.77 3.68
N GLN A 58 -24.83 4.20 4.55
CA GLN A 58 -24.29 4.88 5.72
C GLN A 58 -22.76 4.85 5.65
N LEU A 59 -22.14 6.03 5.48
CA LEU A 59 -20.69 6.14 5.56
C LEU A 59 -20.24 6.05 7.03
N VAL A 60 -19.36 5.09 7.33
CA VAL A 60 -18.87 4.82 8.69
C VAL A 60 -17.35 4.80 8.73
N THR A 61 -16.78 5.07 9.91
CA THR A 61 -15.34 4.93 10.14
C THR A 61 -15.03 3.53 10.66
N ARG A 62 -13.74 3.17 10.68
CA ARG A 62 -13.24 1.92 11.27
C ARG A 62 -13.75 1.72 12.71
N GLN A 63 -13.85 2.79 13.49
CA GLN A 63 -14.24 2.71 14.90
C GLN A 63 -15.74 2.49 15.08
N SER A 64 -16.58 3.05 14.20
CA SER A 64 -18.03 2.93 14.30
C SER A 64 -18.59 1.72 13.54
N LEU A 65 -17.79 1.06 12.71
CA LEU A 65 -18.22 -0.07 11.90
C LEU A 65 -18.93 -1.17 12.71
N PRO A 66 -18.40 -1.68 13.84
CA PRO A 66 -19.06 -2.77 14.58
C PRO A 66 -20.48 -2.42 15.06
N LEU A 67 -20.76 -1.14 15.30
CA LEU A 67 -22.09 -0.66 15.71
C LEU A 67 -23.07 -0.53 14.53
N ALA A 68 -22.54 -0.40 13.31
CA ALA A 68 -23.34 -0.20 12.10
C ALA A 68 -23.66 -1.51 11.37
N VAL A 69 -22.87 -2.58 11.57
CA VAL A 69 -23.09 -3.89 10.93
C VAL A 69 -24.54 -4.38 11.07
N PRO A 70 -25.20 -4.33 12.25
CA PRO A 70 -26.59 -4.82 12.38
C PRO A 70 -27.64 -4.07 11.56
N TRP A 71 -27.33 -2.88 11.05
CA TRP A 71 -28.23 -2.09 10.21
C TRP A 71 -28.15 -2.48 8.73
N ALA A 72 -27.04 -3.09 8.30
CA ALA A 72 -26.70 -3.25 6.89
C ALA A 72 -26.97 -4.67 6.38
N ASP A 73 -27.54 -4.77 5.17
CA ASP A 73 -27.62 -6.04 4.42
C ASP A 73 -26.36 -6.33 3.60
N LEU A 74 -25.45 -5.34 3.50
CA LEU A 74 -24.18 -5.41 2.77
C LEU A 74 -23.18 -4.42 3.36
N VAL A 75 -21.95 -4.85 3.59
CA VAL A 75 -20.83 -3.97 3.96
C VAL A 75 -19.92 -3.76 2.77
N VAL A 76 -19.66 -2.50 2.42
CA VAL A 76 -18.68 -2.13 1.38
C VAL A 76 -17.48 -1.45 2.04
N SER A 77 -16.29 -2.05 1.90
CA SER A 77 -15.04 -1.45 2.36
C SER A 77 -14.36 -0.71 1.21
N ALA A 78 -13.96 0.55 1.42
CA ALA A 78 -13.26 1.36 0.42
C ALA A 78 -11.82 1.62 0.89
N GLY A 79 -10.86 0.90 0.33
CA GLY A 79 -9.45 0.93 0.75
C GLY A 79 -8.67 -0.29 0.27
N GLY A 80 -7.41 -0.41 0.70
CA GLY A 80 -6.60 -1.61 0.44
C GLY A 80 -6.99 -2.82 1.31
N ASP A 81 -6.15 -3.85 1.27
CA ASP A 81 -6.39 -5.13 1.95
C ASP A 81 -6.70 -4.98 3.44
N GLY A 82 -5.96 -4.12 4.16
CA GLY A 82 -6.20 -3.88 5.57
C GLY A 82 -7.56 -3.31 5.91
N THR A 83 -8.11 -2.48 5.03
CA THR A 83 -9.48 -1.95 5.18
C THR A 83 -10.50 -3.06 4.98
N PHE A 84 -10.30 -3.92 3.96
CA PHE A 84 -11.17 -5.07 3.71
C PHE A 84 -11.13 -6.08 4.85
N LEU A 85 -9.95 -6.49 5.30
CA LEU A 85 -9.76 -7.45 6.39
C LEU A 85 -10.34 -6.94 7.71
N THR A 86 -10.19 -5.64 7.97
CA THR A 86 -10.84 -5.00 9.12
C THR A 86 -12.36 -5.08 9.03
N ALA A 87 -12.93 -4.85 7.84
CA ALA A 87 -14.37 -4.93 7.65
C ALA A 87 -14.88 -6.37 7.81
N ALA A 88 -14.21 -7.33 7.17
CA ALA A 88 -14.52 -8.75 7.30
C ALA A 88 -14.43 -9.24 8.76
N ALA A 89 -13.45 -8.78 9.52
CA ALA A 89 -13.31 -9.14 10.93
C ALA A 89 -14.38 -8.52 11.84
N ALA A 90 -14.97 -7.39 11.45
CA ALA A 90 -16.03 -6.74 12.21
C ALA A 90 -17.41 -7.38 11.98
N VAL A 91 -17.60 -8.05 10.84
CA VAL A 91 -18.83 -8.78 10.51
C VAL A 91 -18.78 -10.16 11.16
N THR A 92 -19.66 -10.39 12.14
CA THR A 92 -19.72 -11.65 12.90
C THR A 92 -20.91 -12.53 12.52
N ASP A 93 -21.76 -12.04 11.63
CA ASP A 93 -22.93 -12.73 11.10
C ASP A 93 -22.72 -13.11 9.61
N LYS A 94 -23.81 -13.32 8.86
CA LYS A 94 -23.75 -13.71 7.44
C LYS A 94 -23.80 -12.53 6.47
N THR A 95 -23.63 -11.29 6.96
CA THR A 95 -23.66 -10.10 6.11
C THR A 95 -22.51 -10.15 5.10
N PRO A 96 -22.77 -10.02 3.79
CA PRO A 96 -21.72 -10.02 2.79
C PRO A 96 -20.81 -8.79 2.92
N VAL A 97 -19.53 -8.95 2.59
CA VAL A 97 -18.53 -7.87 2.55
C VAL A 97 -17.94 -7.76 1.15
N ILE A 98 -17.98 -6.57 0.56
CA ILE A 98 -17.35 -6.25 -0.73
C ILE A 98 -16.20 -5.27 -0.49
N GLY A 99 -15.01 -5.59 -1.02
CA GLY A 99 -13.86 -4.70 -1.02
C GLY A 99 -13.73 -3.95 -2.34
N ILE A 100 -13.71 -2.62 -2.28
CA ILE A 100 -13.35 -1.75 -3.39
C ILE A 100 -11.96 -1.19 -3.10
N ASN A 101 -10.98 -1.61 -3.89
CA ASN A 101 -9.63 -1.09 -3.78
C ASN A 101 -9.54 0.32 -4.35
N THR A 102 -9.46 1.31 -3.46
CA THR A 102 -9.39 2.74 -3.81
C THR A 102 -7.97 3.24 -4.07
N ASP A 103 -6.96 2.40 -3.85
CA ASP A 103 -5.57 2.66 -4.25
C ASP A 103 -4.88 1.35 -4.70
N PRO A 104 -5.06 0.94 -5.97
CA PRO A 104 -4.47 -0.29 -6.49
C PRO A 104 -2.94 -0.23 -6.62
N VAL A 105 -2.29 0.89 -6.29
CA VAL A 105 -0.88 1.16 -6.58
C VAL A 105 0.04 0.85 -5.38
N GLY A 106 -0.49 0.44 -4.22
CA GLY A 106 0.31 0.23 -3.00
C GLY A 106 1.55 -0.70 -3.15
N TYR A 107 1.47 -1.78 -3.95
CA TYR A 107 2.61 -2.65 -4.24
C TYR A 107 3.71 -1.98 -5.10
N TYR A 108 3.33 -1.00 -5.94
CA TYR A 108 4.28 -0.19 -6.70
C TYR A 108 5.17 0.62 -5.78
N GLY A 109 4.62 1.30 -4.77
CA GLY A 109 5.37 2.24 -3.94
C GLY A 109 6.60 1.61 -3.27
N MET A 110 6.46 0.40 -2.72
CA MET A 110 7.57 -0.29 -2.07
C MET A 110 8.63 -0.81 -3.05
N ASN A 111 8.23 -1.27 -4.24
CA ASN A 111 9.14 -1.93 -5.17
C ASN A 111 9.63 -1.00 -6.29
N ARG A 112 9.17 0.25 -6.31
CA ARG A 112 9.46 1.25 -7.34
C ARG A 112 10.96 1.40 -7.53
N VAL A 113 11.37 1.43 -8.78
CA VAL A 113 12.67 1.89 -9.21
C VAL A 113 12.54 3.40 -9.45
N GLU A 114 13.31 4.18 -8.68
CA GLU A 114 13.35 5.63 -8.82
C GLU A 114 14.15 6.04 -10.06
N GLU A 115 13.67 7.08 -10.75
CA GLU A 115 14.34 7.66 -11.91
C GLU A 115 15.79 8.05 -11.60
N GLN A 116 16.03 8.64 -10.41
CA GLN A 116 17.36 9.04 -9.98
C GLN A 116 18.34 7.86 -9.89
N CYS A 117 17.89 6.71 -9.38
CA CYS A 117 18.72 5.51 -9.33
C CYS A 117 19.13 5.05 -10.73
N VAL A 118 18.21 5.10 -11.70
CA VAL A 118 18.50 4.76 -13.09
C VAL A 118 19.45 5.77 -13.73
N ALA A 119 19.24 7.07 -13.49
CA ALA A 119 20.12 8.12 -13.99
C ALA A 119 21.57 7.91 -13.53
N THR A 120 21.78 7.64 -12.24
CA THR A 120 23.12 7.34 -11.69
C THR A 120 23.77 6.13 -12.35
N ILE A 121 23.00 5.08 -12.68
CA ILE A 121 23.52 3.91 -13.41
C ILE A 121 23.93 4.29 -14.83
N LEU A 122 23.13 5.10 -15.53
CA LEU A 122 23.43 5.56 -16.89
C LEU A 122 24.67 6.46 -16.94
N GLU A 123 24.82 7.36 -15.96
CA GLU A 123 26.01 8.21 -15.81
C GLU A 123 27.27 7.38 -15.55
N ALA A 124 27.19 6.36 -14.68
CA ALA A 124 28.28 5.44 -14.44
C ALA A 124 28.66 4.66 -15.72
N ALA A 125 27.67 4.22 -16.50
CA ALA A 125 27.90 3.54 -17.77
C ALA A 125 28.60 4.44 -18.80
N GLN A 126 28.19 5.71 -18.90
CA GLN A 126 28.89 6.71 -19.73
C GLN A 126 30.35 6.88 -19.30
N GLY A 127 30.61 6.94 -17.98
CA GLY A 127 31.97 6.98 -17.43
C GLY A 127 32.83 5.76 -17.79
N MET A 128 32.20 4.63 -18.12
CA MET A 128 32.86 3.41 -18.61
C MET A 128 32.99 3.35 -20.14
N GLY A 129 32.61 4.42 -20.86
CA GLY A 129 32.68 4.50 -22.32
C GLY A 129 31.46 3.89 -23.04
N VAL A 130 30.36 3.63 -22.34
CA VAL A 130 29.10 3.20 -22.98
C VAL A 130 28.44 4.42 -23.63
N GLU A 131 28.23 4.37 -24.94
CA GLU A 131 27.57 5.45 -25.68
C GLU A 131 26.07 5.47 -25.37
N VAL A 132 25.62 6.49 -24.64
CA VAL A 132 24.19 6.74 -24.39
C VAL A 132 23.74 7.90 -25.30
N LYS A 133 23.04 7.56 -26.37
CA LYS A 133 22.65 8.51 -27.44
C LYS A 133 21.46 9.42 -27.08
N ALA A 134 20.71 9.07 -26.05
CA ALA A 134 19.54 9.82 -25.60
C ALA A 134 19.89 10.75 -24.43
N ASN A 135 19.02 11.72 -24.16
CA ASN A 135 19.09 12.50 -22.93
C ASN A 135 18.98 11.54 -21.73
N VAL A 136 19.98 11.55 -20.84
CA VAL A 136 20.08 10.65 -19.69
C VAL A 136 18.82 10.70 -18.82
N ARG A 137 18.25 11.89 -18.62
CA ARG A 137 17.05 12.08 -17.80
C ARG A 137 15.83 11.45 -18.44
N GLU A 138 15.60 11.70 -19.73
CA GLU A 138 14.46 11.12 -20.47
C GLU A 138 14.58 9.60 -20.53
N LEU A 139 15.78 9.09 -20.82
CA LEU A 139 16.04 7.65 -20.85
C LEU A 139 15.89 7.01 -19.47
N ALA A 140 16.37 7.67 -18.41
CA ALA A 140 16.18 7.21 -17.03
C ALA A 140 14.70 7.12 -16.67
N SER A 141 13.92 8.13 -17.03
CA SER A 141 12.48 8.17 -16.79
C SER A 141 11.76 7.04 -17.54
N GLU A 142 12.11 6.83 -18.82
CA GLU A 142 11.51 5.76 -19.62
C GLU A 142 11.89 4.35 -19.13
N ILE A 143 13.14 4.13 -18.74
CA ILE A 143 13.61 2.87 -18.16
C ILE A 143 12.92 2.63 -16.81
N ALA A 144 12.89 3.62 -15.92
CA ALA A 144 12.21 3.53 -14.64
C ALA A 144 10.73 3.18 -14.84
N ARG A 145 10.05 3.85 -15.77
CA ARG A 145 8.66 3.53 -16.14
C ARG A 145 8.54 2.08 -16.62
N LYS A 146 9.33 1.63 -17.59
CA LYS A 146 9.29 0.25 -18.11
C LYS A 146 9.60 -0.82 -17.06
N LEU A 147 10.44 -0.52 -16.07
CA LEU A 147 10.71 -1.40 -14.95
C LEU A 147 9.55 -1.42 -13.96
N ASN A 148 8.98 -0.25 -13.68
CA ASN A 148 7.86 -0.10 -12.75
C ASN A 148 6.56 -0.70 -13.31
N ASP A 149 6.32 -0.64 -14.62
CA ASP A 149 5.16 -1.26 -15.28
C ASP A 149 5.11 -2.79 -15.06
N LYS A 150 6.26 -3.42 -14.78
CA LYS A 150 6.36 -4.86 -14.48
C LYS A 150 6.16 -5.20 -13.00
N ILE A 151 5.99 -4.19 -12.15
CA ILE A 151 5.74 -4.39 -10.72
C ILE A 151 4.28 -4.79 -10.50
N ALA A 152 3.33 -4.24 -11.24
CA ALA A 152 1.97 -4.75 -11.23
C ALA A 152 1.94 -6.22 -11.63
N PHE A 153 1.11 -6.97 -10.92
CA PHE A 153 0.72 -8.32 -11.28
C PHE A 153 -0.79 -8.43 -11.22
N GLU A 154 -1.31 -9.48 -11.84
CA GLU A 154 -2.76 -9.65 -11.98
C GLU A 154 -3.44 -9.75 -10.60
N PRO A 155 -4.59 -9.07 -10.38
CA PRO A 155 -5.33 -9.16 -9.12
C PRO A 155 -5.77 -10.59 -8.73
N SER A 156 -5.84 -11.50 -9.71
CA SER A 156 -6.19 -12.92 -9.55
C SER A 156 -4.95 -13.83 -9.38
N HIS A 157 -3.74 -13.26 -9.33
CA HIS A 157 -2.51 -14.05 -9.38
C HIS A 157 -2.41 -15.03 -8.18
N PRO A 158 -2.19 -16.34 -8.41
CA PRO A 158 -2.35 -17.37 -7.38
C PRO A 158 -1.15 -17.51 -6.43
N ASN A 159 -0.16 -16.62 -6.53
CA ASN A 159 1.08 -16.69 -5.77
C ASN A 159 1.38 -15.34 -5.11
N PHE A 160 2.04 -15.38 -3.95
CA PHE A 160 2.59 -14.18 -3.33
C PHE A 160 3.66 -13.56 -4.21
N ALA A 161 3.58 -12.25 -4.42
CA ALA A 161 4.72 -11.46 -4.85
C ALA A 161 5.61 -11.17 -3.63
N TYR A 162 6.91 -11.43 -3.73
CA TYR A 162 7.85 -11.16 -2.65
C TYR A 162 9.00 -10.26 -3.12
N SER A 163 9.54 -9.48 -2.18
CA SER A 163 10.81 -8.78 -2.35
C SER A 163 11.69 -8.88 -1.10
N ILE A 164 12.99 -9.01 -1.30
CA ILE A 164 14.03 -9.07 -0.26
C ILE A 164 14.82 -7.77 -0.37
N ARG A 165 14.81 -6.97 0.69
CA ARG A 165 15.63 -5.75 0.77
C ARG A 165 16.96 -6.06 1.43
N GLU A 166 18.01 -5.39 0.95
CA GLU A 166 19.37 -5.47 1.50
C GLU A 166 19.85 -6.91 1.75
N PRO A 167 19.80 -7.80 0.74
CA PRO A 167 20.18 -9.20 0.93
C PRO A 167 21.67 -9.31 1.26
N ILE A 168 21.99 -10.16 2.24
CA ILE A 168 23.36 -10.51 2.57
C ILE A 168 23.76 -11.73 1.74
N PHE A 169 24.67 -11.53 0.78
CA PHE A 169 25.24 -12.62 -0.03
C PHE A 169 26.70 -12.86 0.36
N ASN A 170 27.04 -14.11 0.67
CA ASN A 170 28.40 -14.55 1.03
C ASN A 170 28.57 -16.07 0.81
N ALA A 171 29.67 -16.66 1.29
CA ALA A 171 29.92 -18.10 1.16
C ALA A 171 28.82 -18.97 1.81
N THR A 172 28.17 -18.46 2.85
CA THR A 172 27.06 -19.13 3.56
C THR A 172 25.72 -18.88 2.86
N PHE A 173 25.47 -17.64 2.42
CA PHE A 173 24.23 -17.22 1.77
C PHE A 173 24.47 -16.94 0.28
N LYS A 174 24.20 -17.95 -0.55
CA LYS A 174 24.34 -17.84 -2.00
C LYS A 174 23.40 -16.77 -2.56
N ARG A 175 23.78 -16.20 -3.71
CA ARG A 175 22.90 -15.29 -4.46
C ARG A 175 21.59 -15.98 -4.83
N THR A 176 20.49 -15.28 -4.58
CA THR A 176 19.14 -15.69 -4.96
C THR A 176 18.40 -14.53 -5.61
N PRO A 177 17.32 -14.79 -6.37
CA PRO A 177 16.38 -13.75 -6.73
C PRO A 177 15.90 -13.00 -5.49
N VAL A 178 15.93 -11.66 -5.57
CA VAL A 178 15.47 -10.76 -4.51
C VAL A 178 14.03 -10.29 -4.74
N ARG A 179 13.42 -10.70 -5.85
CA ARG A 179 12.04 -10.45 -6.21
C ARG A 179 11.53 -11.67 -6.97
N GLY A 180 10.24 -11.95 -6.85
CA GLY A 180 9.60 -12.99 -7.63
C GLY A 180 8.24 -13.38 -7.06
N PHE A 181 7.76 -14.54 -7.49
CA PHE A 181 6.51 -15.11 -7.02
C PHE A 181 6.76 -16.45 -6.32
N ALA A 182 6.00 -16.71 -5.27
CA ALA A 182 6.03 -17.98 -4.55
C ALA A 182 4.66 -18.32 -3.98
N ARG A 183 4.25 -19.59 -4.10
CA ARG A 183 3.03 -20.09 -3.43
C ARG A 183 3.22 -20.26 -1.93
N ARG A 184 4.45 -20.55 -1.52
CA ARG A 184 4.85 -20.80 -0.13
C ARG A 184 6.17 -20.12 0.17
N ILE A 185 6.23 -19.39 1.28
CA ILE A 185 7.43 -18.71 1.76
C ILE A 185 7.70 -19.20 3.18
N ARG A 186 8.80 -19.95 3.36
CA ARG A 186 9.28 -20.33 4.69
C ARG A 186 10.34 -19.33 5.13
N LEU A 187 10.11 -18.70 6.28
CA LEU A 187 11.07 -17.78 6.89
C LEU A 187 11.60 -18.40 8.18
N LYS A 188 12.91 -18.28 8.40
CA LYS A 188 13.57 -18.62 9.67
C LYS A 188 14.34 -17.42 10.17
N SER A 189 13.96 -16.90 11.32
CA SER A 189 14.59 -15.73 11.88
C SER A 189 16.00 -16.03 12.37
N LYS A 190 16.91 -15.11 12.08
CA LYS A 190 18.24 -15.00 12.69
C LYS A 190 18.38 -13.72 13.51
N CYS A 191 17.30 -12.95 13.65
CA CYS A 191 17.29 -11.67 14.33
C CYS A 191 17.07 -11.87 15.84
N SER A 192 17.90 -11.28 16.69
CA SER A 192 17.71 -11.36 18.15
C SER A 192 16.41 -10.70 18.61
N LYS A 193 16.00 -9.60 17.95
CA LYS A 193 14.76 -8.84 18.19
C LYS A 193 14.03 -8.56 16.87
N GLY A 194 13.65 -9.62 16.16
CA GLY A 194 12.96 -9.53 14.87
C GLY A 194 11.45 -9.38 15.04
N PHE A 195 10.78 -8.84 14.02
CA PHE A 195 9.32 -8.78 13.97
C PHE A 195 8.84 -9.17 12.57
N LEU A 196 7.74 -9.90 12.52
CA LEU A 196 6.91 -10.03 11.33
C LEU A 196 5.82 -8.97 11.41
N VAL A 197 5.72 -8.11 10.40
CA VAL A 197 4.69 -7.06 10.33
C VAL A 197 3.68 -7.45 9.27
N LEU A 198 2.43 -7.67 9.69
CA LEU A 198 1.31 -7.98 8.80
C LEU A 198 0.48 -6.72 8.58
N ASP A 199 0.21 -6.40 7.31
CA ASP A 199 -0.66 -5.29 6.89
C ASP A 199 -0.28 -3.92 7.51
N GLY A 200 1.02 -3.72 7.79
CA GLY A 200 1.55 -2.50 8.43
C GLY A 200 1.12 -2.26 9.88
N ALA A 201 0.16 -3.01 10.42
CA ALA A 201 -0.43 -2.78 11.73
C ALA A 201 -0.01 -3.82 12.77
N THR A 202 -0.03 -5.11 12.41
CA THR A 202 0.14 -6.20 13.39
C THR A 202 1.60 -6.61 13.45
N LYS A 203 2.23 -6.41 14.62
CA LYS A 203 3.62 -6.81 14.87
C LYS A 203 3.66 -8.09 15.67
N ILE A 204 4.23 -9.13 15.10
CA ILE A 204 4.43 -10.44 15.73
C ILE A 204 5.91 -10.59 16.05
N PRO A 205 6.31 -10.85 17.32
CA PRO A 205 7.69 -11.16 17.65
C PRO A 205 8.22 -12.33 16.81
N PHE A 206 9.36 -12.13 16.15
CA PHE A 206 9.97 -13.08 15.23
C PHE A 206 11.47 -13.18 15.52
N ASN A 207 11.79 -13.67 16.72
CA ASN A 207 13.15 -13.73 17.26
C ASN A 207 13.93 -14.94 16.71
N SER A 208 15.24 -14.98 17.00
CA SER A 208 16.16 -15.97 16.47
C SER A 208 15.67 -17.39 16.72
N GLY A 209 15.64 -18.20 15.66
CA GLY A 209 15.15 -19.58 15.71
C GLY A 209 13.66 -19.73 15.43
N THR A 210 12.86 -18.66 15.52
CA THR A 210 11.45 -18.70 15.12
C THR A 210 11.32 -18.97 13.62
N GLU A 211 10.38 -19.83 13.26
CA GLU A 211 10.05 -20.15 11.87
C GLU A 211 8.58 -19.81 11.59
N VAL A 212 8.30 -19.34 10.38
CA VAL A 212 6.93 -19.16 9.87
C VAL A 212 6.84 -19.71 8.46
N LEU A 213 5.70 -20.31 8.14
CA LEU A 213 5.32 -20.67 6.79
C LEU A 213 4.16 -19.75 6.37
N LEU A 214 4.37 -19.00 5.31
CA LEU A 214 3.33 -18.22 4.64
C LEU A 214 2.88 -19.02 3.42
N GLU A 215 1.60 -19.35 3.34
CA GLU A 215 1.02 -20.10 2.22
C GLU A 215 -0.37 -19.59 1.85
N ILE A 216 -0.73 -19.69 0.56
CA ILE A 216 -2.08 -19.37 0.08
C ILE A 216 -2.91 -20.64 0.16
N ASN A 217 -3.99 -20.57 0.94
CA ASN A 217 -5.05 -21.59 0.95
C ASN A 217 -6.15 -21.17 -0.03
N GLU A 218 -6.44 -22.01 -1.02
CA GLU A 218 -7.45 -21.70 -2.04
C GLU A 218 -8.87 -21.58 -1.46
N ALA A 219 -9.16 -22.30 -0.37
CA ALA A 219 -10.44 -22.21 0.33
C ALA A 219 -10.69 -20.83 0.96
N ASP A 220 -9.62 -20.10 1.28
CA ASP A 220 -9.65 -18.78 1.91
C ASP A 220 -9.39 -17.64 0.89
N SER A 221 -9.29 -17.99 -0.40
CA SER A 221 -8.99 -17.02 -1.45
C SER A 221 -10.14 -16.02 -1.66
N LEU A 222 -9.80 -14.74 -1.75
CA LEU A 222 -10.77 -13.70 -2.07
C LEU A 222 -11.24 -13.87 -3.51
N ARG A 223 -12.55 -13.75 -3.73
CA ARG A 223 -13.11 -13.72 -5.07
C ARG A 223 -12.93 -12.32 -5.66
N THR A 224 -12.00 -12.21 -6.60
CA THR A 224 -11.77 -10.96 -7.33
C THR A 224 -12.68 -10.88 -8.54
N ILE A 225 -13.36 -9.74 -8.70
CA ILE A 225 -14.11 -9.39 -9.91
C ILE A 225 -13.35 -8.24 -10.59
N THR A 226 -12.93 -8.46 -11.84
CA THR A 226 -12.37 -7.40 -12.68
C THR A 226 -13.50 -6.87 -13.57
N LEU A 227 -13.76 -5.57 -13.46
CA LEU A 227 -14.79 -4.86 -14.24
C LEU A 227 -14.18 -4.18 -15.47
#